data_AF-A0A7K5TF00-F1
#
_entry.id   AF-A0A7K5TF00-F1
#
_cell.length_a   1.000
_cell.length_b   1.000
_cell.length_c   1.000
_cell.angle_alpha   90.00
_cell.angle_beta   90.00
_cell.angle_gamma   90.00
#
_symmetry.space_group_name_H-M   'P 1'
#
loop_
_entity.id
_entity.type
_entity.pdbx_description
1 polymer ?
#
loop_
_entity_poly.entity_id
_entity_poly.type
_entity_poly.pdbx_seq_one_letter_code
_entity_poly.pdbx_strand_id
1 'polypeptide(L)'
;ISFTEALQHFQSAELSASRGKLRAPRRRGILAALLRCLRGPPRLRPQLRGEQELALAMAQCALDDSERVHMRILQTIYRQLTRSRLGCPRYGAHWEELGFQGRTGSSPLPWGIPKIHSSLPWNLPVLSQLPQPLPVLQTFHNSGILVVFQNFPFCIMSVNITRIVIQALQEERLSRECNRRQQVIGVLNDLYVAAFLRLSRLWEQQHGTVANAGFFLKELELSTKKKPRQLLKSLEAYLSR
;
A
#
# COMPACT_ATOMS: atom_id res chain seq x y z
N ILE A 1 13.53 5.57 10.87
CA ILE A 1 12.36 5.39 11.76
C ILE A 1 11.90 3.94 11.63
N SER A 2 11.52 3.28 12.72
CA SER A 2 11.01 1.90 12.64
C SER A 2 9.55 1.88 12.16
N PHE A 3 9.06 0.72 11.70
CA PHE A 3 7.64 0.53 11.39
C PHE A 3 6.76 0.87 12.59
N THR A 4 7.12 0.37 13.78
CA THR A 4 6.37 0.59 15.02
C THR A 4 6.33 2.06 15.41
N GLU A 5 7.46 2.77 15.32
CA GLU A 5 7.55 4.20 15.62
C GLU A 5 6.68 5.03 14.65
N ALA A 6 6.70 4.69 13.36
CA ALA A 6 5.83 5.32 12.36
C ALA A 6 4.34 5.04 12.65
N LEU A 7 3.98 3.79 12.94
CA LEU A 7 2.60 3.41 13.25
C LEU A 7 2.09 4.09 14.52
N GLN A 8 2.93 4.17 15.56
CA GLN A 8 2.62 4.87 16.81
C GLN A 8 2.31 6.34 16.56
N HIS A 9 3.06 7.03 15.70
CA HIS A 9 2.75 8.41 15.34
C HIS A 9 1.32 8.55 14.77
N PHE A 10 0.89 7.66 13.88
CA PHE A 10 -0.48 7.70 13.33
C PHE A 10 -1.56 7.25 14.33
N GLN A 11 -1.18 6.50 15.36
CA GLN A 11 -2.07 6.13 16.46
C GLN A 11 -2.25 7.29 17.45
N SER A 12 -1.18 8.03 17.74
CA SER A 12 -1.15 9.12 18.73
C SER A 12 -1.55 10.47 18.17
N ALA A 13 -1.19 10.76 16.92
CA ALA A 13 -1.70 11.91 16.21
C ALA A 13 -3.18 11.62 15.96
N GLU A 14 -4.09 12.25 16.70
CA GLU A 14 -5.51 12.18 16.40
C GLU A 14 -5.70 12.57 14.94
N LEU A 15 -5.93 11.58 14.08
CA LEU A 15 -6.32 11.72 12.67
C LEU A 15 -7.75 12.29 12.56
N SER A 16 -8.10 13.25 13.44
CA SER A 16 -9.40 13.89 13.60
C SER A 16 -9.84 14.57 12.30
N ALA A 17 -8.90 15.14 11.54
CA ALA A 17 -9.17 15.75 10.24
C ALA A 17 -9.49 14.74 9.12
N SER A 18 -8.99 13.50 9.17
CA SER A 18 -9.21 12.49 8.12
C SER A 18 -10.34 11.50 8.45
N ARG A 19 -10.69 11.33 9.73
CA ARG A 19 -11.87 10.55 10.17
C ARG A 19 -13.18 11.07 9.56
N GLY A 20 -13.32 12.38 9.39
CA GLY A 20 -14.53 13.00 8.81
C GLY A 20 -14.78 12.73 7.32
N LYS A 21 -13.79 12.20 6.58
CA LYS A 21 -13.87 11.96 5.12
C LYS A 21 -14.03 10.49 4.73
N LEU A 22 -14.15 9.59 5.69
CA LEU A 22 -14.40 8.16 5.45
C LEU A 22 -15.71 7.98 4.68
N ARG A 23 -15.60 7.84 3.36
CA ARG A 23 -16.72 7.55 2.46
C ARG A 23 -17.33 6.23 2.92
N ALA A 24 -18.58 6.29 3.40
CA ALA A 24 -19.33 5.11 3.79
C ALA A 24 -19.29 4.06 2.65
N PRO A 25 -19.18 2.75 2.97
CA PRO A 25 -19.16 1.72 1.94
C PRO A 25 -20.39 1.89 1.05
N ARG A 26 -20.14 1.91 -0.28
CA ARG A 26 -21.17 2.11 -1.32
C ARG A 26 -22.38 1.23 -1.00
N ARG A 27 -23.54 1.84 -0.68
CA ARG A 27 -24.78 1.11 -0.31
C ARG A 27 -25.07 0.07 -1.38
N ARG A 28 -24.99 -1.21 -1.01
CA ARG A 28 -25.36 -2.34 -1.89
C ARG A 28 -26.79 -2.77 -1.55
N GLY A 29 -27.59 -3.07 -2.56
CA GLY A 29 -29.04 -3.34 -2.44
C GLY A 29 -29.41 -4.46 -1.47
N ILE A 30 -30.67 -4.43 -1.01
CA ILE A 30 -31.25 -5.28 0.05
C ILE A 30 -31.10 -6.78 -0.26
N LEU A 31 -31.29 -7.17 -1.53
CA LEU A 31 -31.13 -8.56 -1.98
C LEU A 31 -29.69 -9.08 -1.80
N ALA A 32 -28.68 -8.24 -2.05
CA ALA A 32 -27.29 -8.60 -1.83
C ALA A 32 -26.95 -8.69 -0.33
N ALA A 33 -27.69 -8.01 0.54
CA ALA A 33 -27.53 -8.13 2.00
C ALA A 33 -28.10 -9.46 2.53
N LEU A 34 -29.28 -9.88 2.03
CA LEU A 34 -29.91 -11.15 2.40
C LEU A 34 -29.09 -12.37 1.94
N LEU A 35 -28.63 -12.38 0.68
CA LEU A 35 -27.76 -13.46 0.17
C LEU A 35 -26.43 -13.56 0.94
N ARG A 36 -25.92 -12.44 1.48
CA ARG A 36 -24.73 -12.41 2.34
C ARG A 36 -24.99 -12.90 3.76
N CYS A 37 -26.20 -12.77 4.29
CA CYS A 37 -26.54 -13.33 5.61
C CYS A 37 -26.39 -14.87 5.60
N LEU A 38 -26.76 -15.51 4.50
CA LEU A 38 -26.78 -16.97 4.38
C LEU A 38 -25.45 -17.59 3.90
N ARG A 39 -24.66 -16.89 3.06
CA ARG A 39 -23.38 -17.41 2.49
C ARG A 39 -22.26 -16.37 2.34
N GLY A 40 -22.41 -15.20 2.95
CA GLY A 40 -21.47 -14.09 2.80
C GLY A 40 -20.16 -14.27 3.60
N PRO A 41 -19.09 -13.54 3.23
CA PRO A 41 -17.91 -13.45 4.07
C PRO A 41 -18.29 -12.91 5.46
N PRO A 42 -17.64 -13.37 6.54
CA PRO A 42 -17.94 -12.88 7.88
C PRO A 42 -17.64 -11.39 7.98
N ARG A 43 -18.43 -10.68 8.79
CA ARG A 43 -18.16 -9.28 9.12
C ARG A 43 -16.90 -9.18 9.97
N LEU A 44 -16.21 -8.04 9.89
CA LEU A 44 -15.07 -7.75 10.75
C LEU A 44 -15.53 -7.65 12.22
N ARG A 45 -14.80 -8.29 13.14
CA ARG A 45 -15.12 -8.25 14.58
C ARG A 45 -15.04 -6.81 15.11
N PRO A 46 -15.91 -6.41 16.06
CA PRO A 46 -15.92 -5.05 16.61
C PRO A 46 -14.57 -4.58 17.16
N GLN A 47 -13.82 -5.48 17.81
CA GLN A 47 -12.49 -5.21 18.37
C GLN A 47 -11.48 -4.75 17.31
N LEU A 48 -11.65 -5.16 16.05
CA LEU A 48 -10.75 -4.86 14.94
C LEU A 48 -11.13 -3.58 14.19
N ARG A 49 -12.25 -2.94 14.55
CA ARG A 49 -12.71 -1.71 13.88
C ARG A 49 -11.73 -0.55 14.07
N GLY A 50 -11.11 -0.43 15.24
CA GLY A 50 -10.13 0.62 15.50
C GLY A 50 -8.94 0.57 14.54
N GLU A 51 -8.38 -0.61 14.31
CA GLU A 51 -7.30 -0.79 13.33
C GLU A 51 -7.77 -0.58 11.88
N GLN A 52 -9.01 -0.98 11.55
CA GLN A 52 -9.57 -0.71 10.23
C GLN A 52 -9.71 0.79 9.97
N GLU A 53 -10.24 1.55 10.92
CA GLU A 53 -10.38 3.00 10.82
C GLU A 53 -9.02 3.68 10.72
N LEU A 54 -8.05 3.26 11.52
CA LEU A 54 -6.67 3.73 11.44
C LEU A 54 -6.07 3.49 10.05
N ALA A 55 -6.19 2.27 9.52
CA ALA A 55 -5.68 1.91 8.20
C ALA A 55 -6.29 2.80 7.10
N LEU A 56 -7.60 3.03 7.15
CA LEU A 56 -8.30 3.85 6.19
C LEU A 56 -7.96 5.35 6.35
N ALA A 57 -7.74 5.82 7.57
CA ALA A 57 -7.33 7.19 7.85
C ALA A 57 -5.88 7.45 7.37
N MET A 58 -4.96 6.53 7.61
CA MET A 58 -3.60 6.56 7.06
C MET A 58 -3.59 6.49 5.54
N ALA A 59 -4.54 5.76 4.95
CA ALA A 59 -4.67 5.68 3.50
C ALA A 59 -5.20 6.99 2.87
N GLN A 60 -5.87 7.83 3.65
CA GLN A 60 -6.38 9.13 3.22
C GLN A 60 -5.48 10.30 3.64
N CYS A 61 -4.57 10.05 4.59
CA CYS A 61 -3.55 11.00 5.00
C CYS A 61 -2.64 11.29 3.80
N ALA A 62 -2.59 12.57 3.42
CA ALA A 62 -1.63 13.03 2.44
C ALA A 62 -0.26 13.15 3.10
N LEU A 63 0.79 12.82 2.36
CA LEU A 63 2.14 13.12 2.78
C LEU A 63 2.30 14.64 2.99
N ASP A 64 2.69 15.02 4.19
CA ASP A 64 3.03 16.39 4.58
C ASP A 64 4.54 16.47 4.80
N ASP A 65 5.23 17.32 4.03
CA ASP A 65 6.69 17.45 4.10
C ASP A 65 7.14 18.37 5.26
N SER A 66 6.22 19.14 5.85
CA SER A 66 6.46 19.88 7.08
C SER A 66 6.50 18.96 8.31
N GLU A 67 5.84 17.80 8.23
CA GLU A 67 5.82 16.80 9.29
C GLU A 67 7.10 15.96 9.29
N ARG A 68 7.88 16.07 10.37
CA ARG A 68 9.20 15.41 10.47
C ARG A 68 9.10 13.89 10.36
N VAL A 69 8.02 13.30 10.88
CA VAL A 69 7.81 11.85 10.84
C VAL A 69 7.62 11.36 9.41
N HIS A 70 6.81 12.06 8.61
CA HIS A 70 6.59 11.73 7.20
C HIS A 70 7.90 11.76 6.38
N MET A 71 8.75 12.77 6.62
CA MET A 71 10.05 12.84 5.95
C MET A 71 11.00 11.72 6.38
N ARG A 72 11.04 11.38 7.67
CA ARG A 72 11.86 10.25 8.16
C ARG A 72 11.40 8.93 7.57
N ILE A 73 10.08 8.77 7.41
CA ILE A 73 9.47 7.60 6.77
C ILE A 73 9.99 7.46 5.33
N LEU A 74 9.86 8.50 4.51
CA LEU A 74 10.35 8.50 3.12
C LEU A 74 11.86 8.22 3.02
N GLN A 75 12.66 8.89 3.85
CA GLN A 75 14.11 8.67 3.87
C GLN A 75 14.46 7.24 4.28
N THR A 76 13.66 6.62 5.15
CA THR A 76 13.85 5.23 5.55
C THR A 76 13.55 4.30 4.39
N ILE A 77 12.44 4.51 3.66
CA ILE A 77 12.15 3.76 2.43
C ILE A 77 13.27 3.92 1.43
N TYR A 78 13.70 5.15 1.13
CA TYR A 78 14.77 5.40 0.17
C TYR A 78 16.03 4.61 0.51
N ARG A 79 16.49 4.67 1.77
CA ARG A 79 17.67 3.90 2.21
C ARG A 79 17.46 2.39 2.11
N GLN A 80 16.27 1.91 2.43
CA GLN A 80 15.93 0.49 2.37
C GLN A 80 15.92 -0.04 0.93
N LEU A 81 15.44 0.77 -0.01
CA LEU A 81 15.33 0.44 -1.42
C LEU A 81 16.69 0.55 -2.13
N THR A 82 17.43 1.64 -1.92
CA THR A 82 18.71 1.92 -2.60
C THR A 82 19.93 1.29 -1.93
N ARG A 83 19.79 0.77 -0.70
CA ARG A 83 20.91 0.40 0.19
C ARG A 83 21.89 1.56 0.45
N SER A 84 21.50 2.80 0.15
CA SER A 84 22.33 3.96 0.39
C SER A 84 22.57 4.15 1.88
N ARG A 85 23.86 4.25 2.25
CA ARG A 85 24.29 4.59 3.62
C ARG A 85 24.34 6.10 3.84
N LEU A 86 24.19 6.89 2.78
CA LEU A 86 24.27 8.34 2.81
C LEU A 86 22.94 8.95 3.27
N GLY A 87 23.00 10.18 3.77
CA GLY A 87 21.80 10.95 4.07
C GLY A 87 20.98 11.16 2.80
N CYS A 88 19.72 10.72 2.80
CA CYS A 88 18.76 11.00 1.72
C CYS A 88 18.33 12.47 1.84
N PRO A 89 18.71 13.35 0.88
CA PRO A 89 18.29 14.75 0.89
C PRO A 89 16.76 14.86 0.86
N ARG A 90 16.22 15.96 1.38
CA ARG A 90 14.77 16.20 1.32
C ARG A 90 14.28 16.38 -0.13
N TYR A 91 15.12 16.95 -0.99
CA TYR A 91 14.79 17.34 -2.36
C TYR A 91 15.84 16.81 -3.35
N GLY A 92 15.42 16.48 -4.57
CA GLY A 92 16.34 16.15 -5.67
C GLY A 92 15.84 15.04 -6.62
N ALA A 93 16.55 14.88 -7.75
CA ALA A 93 16.24 13.92 -8.81
C ALA A 93 16.33 12.45 -8.36
N HIS A 94 16.98 12.17 -7.22
CA HIS A 94 17.05 10.82 -6.64
C HIS A 94 15.67 10.19 -6.34
N TRP A 95 14.60 11.00 -6.23
CA TRP A 95 13.24 10.48 -6.13
C TRP A 95 12.75 9.86 -7.45
N GLU A 96 13.24 10.33 -8.61
CA GLU A 96 12.90 9.76 -9.91
C GLU A 96 13.47 8.35 -10.07
N GLU A 97 14.62 8.07 -9.46
CA GLU A 97 15.23 6.73 -9.41
C GLU A 97 14.34 5.71 -8.67
N LEU A 98 13.47 6.16 -7.75
CA LEU A 98 12.48 5.30 -7.10
C LEU A 98 11.19 5.12 -7.92
N GLY A 99 11.10 5.79 -9.07
CA GLY A 99 9.94 5.79 -9.94
C GLY A 99 8.90 6.86 -9.59
N PHE A 100 9.26 7.90 -8.82
CA PHE A 100 8.42 9.10 -8.74
C PHE A 100 8.55 9.88 -10.07
N GLN A 101 7.44 10.15 -10.75
CA GLN A 101 7.49 10.78 -12.08
C GLN A 101 7.54 12.31 -11.97
N GLY A 102 8.75 12.89 -12.01
CA GLY A 102 8.95 14.32 -12.21
C GLY A 102 8.55 14.77 -13.62
N ARG A 103 7.28 15.10 -13.85
CA ARG A 103 6.91 15.79 -15.09
C ARG A 103 7.40 17.23 -14.99
N THR A 104 8.54 17.50 -15.62
CA THR A 104 8.90 18.78 -16.28
C THR A 104 8.05 19.98 -15.84
N GLY A 105 8.59 20.77 -14.91
CA GLY A 105 8.34 22.22 -14.81
C GLY A 105 7.03 22.73 -14.19
N SER A 106 6.12 21.91 -13.64
CA SER A 106 4.83 22.45 -13.16
C SER A 106 4.22 21.83 -11.90
N SER A 107 4.88 20.87 -11.23
CA SER A 107 4.37 20.39 -9.95
C SER A 107 4.90 21.21 -8.77
N PRO A 108 4.04 21.77 -7.90
CA PRO A 108 4.46 22.47 -6.69
C PRO A 108 4.98 21.53 -5.59
N LEU A 109 4.95 20.21 -5.78
CA LEU A 109 5.44 19.23 -4.82
C LEU A 109 6.86 18.73 -5.22
N PRO A 110 7.88 18.89 -4.35
CA PRO A 110 9.30 18.71 -4.70
C PRO A 110 9.81 17.31 -5.09
N TRP A 111 8.93 16.32 -5.16
CA TRP A 111 9.24 14.91 -5.41
C TRP A 111 8.40 14.34 -6.57
N GLY A 112 7.84 15.22 -7.42
CA GLY A 112 7.25 14.83 -8.70
C GLY A 112 5.79 14.38 -8.66
N ILE A 113 5.06 14.42 -7.54
CA ILE A 113 3.61 14.20 -7.60
C ILE A 113 2.89 15.47 -8.04
N PRO A 114 2.23 15.51 -9.21
CA PRO A 114 1.37 16.62 -9.57
C PRO A 114 0.25 16.77 -8.53
N LYS A 115 0.04 17.99 -8.01
CA LYS A 115 -1.25 18.40 -7.41
C LYS A 115 -2.31 18.33 -8.52
N ILE A 116 -2.78 17.14 -8.86
CA ILE A 116 -3.90 16.99 -9.80
C ILE A 116 -5.17 17.40 -9.05
N HIS A 117 -5.82 18.44 -9.57
CA HIS A 117 -7.11 18.95 -9.15
C HIS A 117 -8.13 17.83 -8.90
N SER A 118 -8.60 17.75 -7.65
CA SER A 118 -9.98 17.58 -7.19
C SER A 118 -10.93 16.52 -7.77
N SER A 119 -10.52 15.59 -8.64
CA SER A 119 -11.45 14.55 -9.16
C SER A 119 -11.00 13.11 -8.98
N LEU A 120 -9.72 12.85 -8.68
CA LEU A 120 -9.21 11.53 -8.30
C LEU A 120 -8.23 11.68 -7.13
N PRO A 121 -8.39 10.95 -6.01
CA PRO A 121 -7.49 11.09 -4.86
C PRO A 121 -6.17 10.37 -5.16
N TRP A 122 -5.28 11.04 -5.89
CA TRP A 122 -3.88 10.62 -6.08
C TRP A 122 -2.97 11.08 -4.93
N ASN A 123 -3.53 11.41 -3.76
CA ASN A 123 -2.74 11.58 -2.55
C ASN A 123 -1.99 10.27 -2.32
N LEU A 124 -0.66 10.32 -2.30
CA LEU A 124 0.18 9.19 -1.95
C LEU A 124 -0.19 8.75 -0.53
N PRO A 125 -0.90 7.62 -0.35
CA PRO A 125 -1.36 7.22 0.96
C PRO A 125 -0.15 7.00 1.86
N VAL A 126 -0.09 7.60 3.04
CA VAL A 126 1.05 7.39 3.95
C VAL A 126 1.23 5.91 4.31
N LEU A 127 0.16 5.12 4.24
CA LEU A 127 0.21 3.66 4.35
C LEU A 127 1.11 2.99 3.29
N SER A 128 1.15 3.51 2.06
CA SER A 128 2.08 3.03 1.01
C SER A 128 3.53 3.36 1.33
N GLN A 129 3.73 4.37 2.17
CA GLN A 129 5.02 4.88 2.55
C GLN A 129 5.50 4.33 3.90
N LEU A 130 4.75 3.48 4.61
CA LEU A 130 5.26 2.98 5.88
C LEU A 130 6.55 2.15 5.68
N PRO A 131 7.59 2.36 6.52
CA PRO A 131 8.80 1.57 6.46
C PRO A 131 8.43 0.11 6.65
N GLN A 132 8.69 -0.74 5.67
CA GLN A 132 8.27 -2.13 5.77
C GLN A 132 9.10 -2.86 6.83
N PRO A 133 8.53 -3.86 7.54
CA PRO A 133 9.30 -4.70 8.44
C PRO A 133 10.53 -5.29 7.75
N LEU A 134 11.64 -5.46 8.47
CA LEU A 134 12.89 -5.98 7.90
C LEU A 134 12.72 -7.29 7.08
N PRO A 135 11.91 -8.28 7.51
CA PRO A 135 11.66 -9.49 6.71
C PRO A 135 10.99 -9.23 5.36
N VAL A 136 10.13 -8.21 5.28
CA VAL A 136 9.47 -7.78 4.04
C VAL A 136 10.48 -7.16 3.08
N LEU A 137 11.42 -6.39 3.60
CA LEU A 137 12.48 -5.80 2.79
C LEU A 137 13.43 -6.87 2.29
N GLN A 138 13.81 -7.82 3.14
CA GLN A 138 14.59 -8.99 2.74
C GLN A 138 13.88 -9.78 1.65
N THR A 139 12.55 -9.90 1.70
CA THR A 139 11.74 -10.49 0.62
C THR A 139 11.92 -9.71 -0.68
N PHE A 140 11.82 -8.38 -0.66
CA PHE A 140 12.05 -7.55 -1.84
C PHE A 140 13.49 -7.68 -2.39
N HIS A 141 14.49 -7.77 -1.53
CA HIS A 141 15.88 -7.97 -1.93
C HIS A 141 16.10 -9.36 -2.54
N ASN A 142 15.66 -10.42 -1.86
CA ASN A 142 15.87 -11.81 -2.26
C ASN A 142 15.06 -12.20 -3.51
N SER A 143 13.91 -11.56 -3.72
CA SER A 143 13.08 -11.76 -4.91
C SER A 143 13.59 -11.02 -6.14
N GLY A 144 14.72 -10.30 -6.07
CA GLY A 144 15.20 -9.47 -7.18
C GLY A 144 14.34 -8.24 -7.48
N ILE A 145 13.29 -7.99 -6.68
CA ILE A 145 12.31 -6.90 -6.88
C ILE A 145 12.99 -5.53 -6.91
N LEU A 146 14.08 -5.38 -6.14
CA LEU A 146 14.87 -4.16 -6.09
C LEU A 146 15.94 -4.12 -7.21
N VAL A 147 16.35 -5.26 -7.77
CA VAL A 147 17.23 -5.27 -8.96
C VAL A 147 16.50 -4.69 -10.18
N VAL A 148 15.16 -4.68 -10.16
CA VAL A 148 14.34 -4.10 -11.23
C VAL A 148 14.23 -2.56 -11.19
N PHE A 149 14.92 -1.84 -10.29
CA PHE A 149 14.83 -0.36 -10.20
C PHE A 149 15.15 0.39 -11.51
N GLN A 150 15.91 -0.21 -12.43
CA GLN A 150 16.21 0.42 -13.71
C GLN A 150 14.99 0.46 -14.66
N ASN A 151 13.98 -0.42 -14.52
CA ASN A 151 12.84 -0.53 -15.45
C ASN A 151 11.47 -0.76 -14.79
N PHE A 152 11.40 -0.94 -13.47
CA PHE A 152 10.17 -1.20 -12.72
C PHE A 152 9.78 0.03 -11.89
N PRO A 153 8.60 0.63 -12.13
CA PRO A 153 8.18 1.85 -11.47
C PRO A 153 7.70 1.59 -10.04
N PHE A 154 8.63 1.27 -9.13
CA PHE A 154 8.37 0.77 -7.78
C PHE A 154 7.38 1.63 -6.99
N CYS A 155 7.63 2.93 -6.85
CA CYS A 155 6.79 3.81 -6.05
C CYS A 155 5.36 3.90 -6.60
N ILE A 156 5.19 4.06 -7.92
CA ILE A 156 3.87 4.11 -8.56
C ILE A 156 3.13 2.79 -8.39
N MET A 157 3.82 1.65 -8.52
CA MET A 157 3.22 0.34 -8.28
C MET A 157 2.82 0.15 -6.82
N SER A 158 3.65 0.59 -5.88
CA SER A 158 3.36 0.59 -4.45
C SER A 158 2.06 1.35 -4.15
N VAL A 159 1.88 2.56 -4.69
CA VAL A 159 0.62 3.33 -4.53
C VAL A 159 -0.58 2.54 -5.01
N ASN A 160 -0.47 1.95 -6.20
CA ASN A 160 -1.56 1.19 -6.81
C ASN A 160 -1.89 -0.07 -6.01
N ILE A 161 -0.88 -0.76 -5.50
CA ILE A 161 -1.06 -1.93 -4.64
C ILE A 161 -1.73 -1.54 -3.32
N THR A 162 -1.27 -0.47 -2.66
CA THR A 162 -1.91 0.04 -1.44
C THR A 162 -3.38 0.36 -1.69
N ARG A 163 -3.71 0.98 -2.82
CA ARG A 163 -5.11 1.23 -3.21
C ARG A 163 -5.90 -0.06 -3.35
N ILE A 164 -5.37 -1.08 -4.04
CA ILE A 164 -6.04 -2.38 -4.21
C ILE A 164 -6.28 -3.05 -2.85
N VAL A 165 -5.27 -3.04 -1.97
CA VAL A 165 -5.35 -3.63 -0.62
C VAL A 165 -6.38 -2.92 0.24
N ILE A 166 -6.39 -1.58 0.23
CA ILE A 166 -7.39 -0.78 0.95
C ILE A 166 -8.80 -1.00 0.40
N GLN A 167 -8.98 -1.09 -0.91
CA GLN A 167 -10.28 -1.43 -1.48
C GLN A 167 -10.73 -2.83 -1.06
N ALA A 168 -9.83 -3.82 -1.03
CA ALA A 168 -10.16 -5.16 -0.54
C ALA A 168 -10.62 -5.15 0.92
N LEU A 169 -10.04 -4.27 1.77
CA LEU A 169 -10.50 -4.03 3.14
C LEU A 169 -11.88 -3.37 3.19
N GLN A 170 -12.10 -2.30 2.42
CA GLN A 170 -13.38 -1.57 2.35
C GLN A 170 -14.53 -2.45 1.83
N GLU A 171 -14.22 -3.40 0.95
CA GLU A 171 -15.17 -4.37 0.39
C GLU A 171 -15.36 -5.63 1.28
N GLU A 172 -14.82 -5.63 2.50
CA GLU A 172 -14.88 -6.74 3.49
C GLU A 172 -14.30 -8.08 2.98
N ARG A 173 -13.44 -8.04 1.95
CA ARG A 173 -12.83 -9.25 1.36
C ARG A 173 -11.80 -9.87 2.30
N LEU A 174 -11.27 -9.08 3.22
CA LEU A 174 -10.23 -9.48 4.18
C LEU A 174 -10.78 -9.84 5.56
N SER A 175 -12.06 -9.56 5.85
CA SER A 175 -12.66 -9.72 7.18
C SER A 175 -12.45 -11.11 7.78
N ARG A 176 -12.57 -12.17 6.96
CA ARG A 176 -12.34 -13.55 7.42
C ARG A 176 -10.89 -13.77 7.87
N GLU A 177 -9.94 -13.16 7.19
CA GLU A 177 -8.52 -13.31 7.50
C GLU A 177 -8.10 -12.44 8.67
N CYS A 178 -8.57 -11.19 8.73
CA CYS A 178 -8.38 -10.31 9.88
C CYS A 178 -8.97 -10.93 11.15
N ASN A 179 -10.17 -11.49 11.07
CA ASN A 179 -10.79 -12.21 12.19
C ASN A 179 -10.02 -13.49 12.57
N ARG A 180 -9.33 -14.14 11.63
CA ARG A 180 -8.51 -15.33 11.94
C ARG A 180 -7.24 -14.93 12.69
N ARG A 181 -6.56 -13.86 12.23
CA ARG A 181 -5.28 -13.39 12.78
C ARG A 181 -5.42 -12.40 13.95
N GLN A 182 -6.65 -11.96 14.27
CA GLN A 182 -6.94 -10.94 15.28
C GLN A 182 -6.19 -9.62 15.08
N GLN A 183 -5.97 -9.23 13.83
CA GLN A 183 -5.29 -7.98 13.46
C GLN A 183 -5.67 -7.55 12.04
N VAL A 184 -5.73 -6.26 11.78
CA VAL A 184 -5.99 -5.69 10.45
C VAL A 184 -4.69 -5.21 9.82
N ILE A 185 -3.88 -4.43 10.54
CA ILE A 185 -2.66 -3.81 9.98
C ILE A 185 -1.68 -4.89 9.49
N GLY A 186 -1.45 -5.94 10.28
CA GLY A 186 -0.60 -7.05 9.87
C GLY A 186 -1.09 -7.76 8.61
N VAL A 187 -2.41 -8.00 8.50
CA VAL A 187 -3.00 -8.62 7.30
C VAL A 187 -2.87 -7.72 6.07
N LEU A 188 -3.01 -6.40 6.22
CA LEU A 188 -2.82 -5.46 5.12
C LEU A 188 -1.37 -5.41 4.65
N ASN A 189 -0.41 -5.40 5.60
CA ASN A 189 1.01 -5.46 5.28
C ASN A 189 1.35 -6.75 4.54
N ASP A 190 0.96 -7.92 5.07
CA ASP A 190 1.23 -9.20 4.41
C ASP A 190 0.60 -9.24 3.01
N LEU A 191 -0.62 -8.72 2.85
CA LEU A 191 -1.28 -8.69 1.56
C LEU A 191 -0.61 -7.73 0.57
N TYR A 192 -0.13 -6.58 1.06
CA TYR A 192 0.65 -5.63 0.28
C TYR A 192 1.92 -6.30 -0.28
N VAL A 193 2.67 -7.01 0.57
CA VAL A 193 3.88 -7.73 0.17
C VAL A 193 3.57 -8.86 -0.79
N ALA A 194 2.53 -9.64 -0.51
CA ALA A 194 2.11 -10.74 -1.37
C ALA A 194 1.67 -10.25 -2.76
N ALA A 195 0.98 -9.12 -2.82
CA ALA A 195 0.58 -8.48 -4.07
C ALA A 195 1.79 -7.95 -4.85
N PHE A 196 2.76 -7.35 -4.15
CA PHE A 196 3.97 -6.85 -4.77
C PHE A 196 4.85 -7.98 -5.33
N LEU A 197 5.01 -9.07 -4.58
CA LEU A 197 5.71 -10.27 -5.03
C LEU A 197 5.02 -10.93 -6.24
N ARG A 198 3.69 -10.94 -6.28
CA ARG A 198 2.95 -11.42 -7.46
C ARG A 198 3.16 -10.51 -8.65
N LEU A 199 3.10 -9.19 -8.45
CA LEU A 199 3.30 -8.21 -9.51
C LEU A 199 4.70 -8.31 -10.11
N SER A 200 5.75 -8.43 -9.28
CA SER A 200 7.12 -8.53 -9.78
C SER A 200 7.34 -9.79 -10.62
N ARG A 201 6.82 -10.94 -10.18
CA ARG A 201 6.89 -12.17 -10.97
C ARG A 201 6.14 -12.05 -12.30
N LEU A 202 4.96 -11.44 -12.30
CA LEU A 202 4.22 -11.19 -13.53
C LEU A 202 4.99 -10.26 -14.48
N TRP A 203 5.60 -9.22 -13.91
CA TRP A 203 6.41 -8.26 -14.64
C TRP A 203 7.63 -8.93 -15.29
N GLU A 204 8.35 -9.76 -14.55
CA GLU A 204 9.50 -10.51 -15.06
C GLU A 204 9.09 -11.54 -16.12
N GLN A 205 8.07 -12.34 -15.85
CA GLN A 205 7.62 -13.42 -16.75
C GLN A 205 7.11 -12.92 -18.09
N GLN A 206 6.55 -11.71 -18.15
CA GLN A 206 5.92 -11.16 -19.34
C GLN A 206 6.69 -9.96 -19.92
N HIS A 207 7.96 -9.77 -19.52
CA HIS A 207 8.79 -8.64 -19.95
C HIS A 207 8.06 -7.29 -19.83
N GLY A 208 7.53 -7.04 -18.63
CA GLY A 208 6.65 -5.92 -18.35
C GLY A 208 7.27 -4.57 -18.68
N THR A 209 6.46 -3.69 -19.26
CA THR A 209 6.81 -2.31 -19.55
C THR A 209 5.77 -1.38 -18.91
N VAL A 210 6.12 -0.11 -18.73
CA VAL A 210 5.20 0.91 -18.18
C VAL A 210 3.90 1.00 -19.00
N ALA A 211 3.95 0.76 -20.32
CA ALA A 211 2.77 0.73 -21.18
C ALA A 211 1.79 -0.39 -20.80
N ASN A 212 2.32 -1.55 -20.37
CA ASN A 212 1.53 -2.73 -20.01
C ASN A 212 1.14 -2.78 -18.53
N ALA A 213 1.60 -1.83 -17.72
CA ALA A 213 1.35 -1.75 -16.28
C ALA A 213 -0.13 -1.85 -15.91
N GLY A 214 -1.01 -1.22 -16.69
CA GLY A 214 -2.46 -1.25 -16.46
C GLY A 214 -3.06 -2.67 -16.49
N PHE A 215 -2.56 -3.54 -17.37
CA PHE A 215 -3.01 -4.93 -17.48
C PHE A 215 -2.61 -5.74 -16.25
N PHE A 216 -1.36 -5.62 -15.82
CA PHE A 216 -0.87 -6.31 -14.62
C PHE A 216 -1.62 -5.86 -13.35
N LEU A 217 -1.88 -4.56 -13.21
CA LEU A 217 -2.64 -4.03 -12.08
C LEU A 217 -4.09 -4.54 -12.06
N LYS A 218 -4.73 -4.71 -13.22
CA LYS A 218 -6.09 -5.27 -13.31
C LYS A 218 -6.11 -6.76 -12.94
N GLU A 219 -5.13 -7.54 -13.39
CA GLU A 219 -4.98 -8.94 -12.97
C GLU A 219 -4.71 -9.04 -11.46
N LEU A 220 -3.86 -8.17 -10.94
CA LEU A 220 -3.51 -8.12 -9.53
C LEU A 220 -4.73 -7.75 -8.67
N GLU A 221 -5.53 -6.77 -9.10
CA GLU A 221 -6.77 -6.40 -8.41
C GLU A 221 -7.75 -7.58 -8.34
N LEU A 222 -7.93 -8.30 -9.45
CA LEU A 222 -8.79 -9.47 -9.50
C LEU A 222 -8.32 -10.57 -8.55
N SER A 223 -7.02 -10.90 -8.55
CA SER A 223 -6.46 -11.94 -7.67
C SER A 223 -6.54 -11.54 -6.20
N THR A 224 -6.17 -10.29 -5.87
CA THR A 224 -6.19 -9.75 -4.51
C THR A 224 -7.61 -9.71 -3.94
N LYS A 225 -8.60 -9.26 -4.74
CA LYS A 225 -10.00 -9.21 -4.28
C LYS A 225 -10.66 -10.58 -4.30
N LYS A 226 -10.46 -11.42 -5.32
CA LYS A 226 -11.15 -12.72 -5.43
C LYS A 226 -10.61 -13.76 -4.46
N LYS A 227 -9.29 -13.87 -4.31
CA LYS A 227 -8.63 -14.94 -3.56
C LYS A 227 -7.48 -14.41 -2.68
N PRO A 228 -7.74 -13.47 -1.74
CA PRO A 228 -6.68 -12.89 -0.90
C PRO A 228 -5.91 -13.93 -0.08
N ARG A 229 -6.60 -14.98 0.38
CA ARG A 229 -5.97 -16.10 1.11
C ARG A 229 -4.95 -16.89 0.29
N GLN A 230 -5.21 -17.08 -1.00
CA GLN A 230 -4.28 -17.80 -1.87
C GLN A 230 -3.00 -16.98 -2.05
N LEU A 231 -3.14 -15.66 -2.17
CA LEU A 231 -2.01 -14.75 -2.29
C LEU A 231 -1.15 -14.77 -1.00
N LEU A 232 -1.78 -14.68 0.17
CA LEU A 232 -1.11 -14.78 1.47
C LEU A 232 -0.39 -16.12 1.65
N LYS A 233 -1.03 -17.24 1.30
CA LYS A 233 -0.38 -18.56 1.33
C LYS A 233 0.82 -18.65 0.39
N SER A 234 0.73 -18.01 -0.78
CA SER A 234 1.86 -17.99 -1.72
C SER A 234 3.04 -17.17 -1.17
N LEU A 235 2.78 -16.12 -0.39
CA LEU A 235 3.81 -15.39 0.33
C LEU A 235 4.41 -16.25 1.44
N GLU A 236 3.59 -16.88 2.28
CA GLU A 236 4.04 -17.78 3.35
C GLU A 236 4.95 -18.90 2.80
N ALA A 237 4.55 -19.54 1.70
CA ALA A 237 5.34 -20.58 1.03
C ALA A 237 6.63 -20.06 0.36
N TYR A 238 6.72 -18.76 0.06
CA TYR A 238 7.95 -18.15 -0.44
C TYR A 238 8.92 -17.82 0.70
N LEU A 239 8.39 -17.35 1.84
CA LEU A 239 9.18 -17.02 3.03
C LEU A 239 9.71 -18.27 3.75
N SER A 240 9.07 -19.42 3.59
CA SER A 240 9.48 -20.69 4.18
C SER A 240 10.54 -21.45 3.37
N ARG A 241 11.03 -20.87 2.27
CA ARG A 241 12.12 -21.42 1.44
C ARG A 241 13.43 -20.74 1.79
#